data_AF-A0A7H9V9G0-F1
#
_entry.id   AF-A0A7H9V9G0-F1
#
_cell.length_a   1.000
_cell.length_b   1.000
_cell.length_c   1.000
_cell.angle_alpha   90.00
_cell.angle_beta   90.00
_cell.angle_gamma   90.00
#
_symmetry.space_group_name_H-M   'P 1'
#
loop_
_entity.id
_entity.type
_entity.pdbx_description
1 polymer ?
#
loop_
_entity_poly.entity_id
_entity_poly.type
_entity_poly.pdbx_seq_one_letter_code
_entity_poly.pdbx_strand_id
1 'polypeptide(L)'
;IEFDAKLAGAETSQTRQAGLGPLNLDAAGSYGLASGLALDHATLAGDKISGNAAGTLNPNGVSDFSLDLTSSGPSLPLTIGSAESPVKIEV
;
A
#
# COMPACT_ATOMS: atom_id res chain seq x y z
N ILE A 1 -5.10 -17.31 4.33
CA ILE A 1 -5.36 -17.26 2.87
C ILE A 1 -4.15 -16.57 2.26
N GLU A 2 -3.44 -17.24 1.38
CA GLU A 2 -2.32 -16.64 0.65
C GLU A 2 -2.84 -15.86 -0.56
N PHE A 3 -2.12 -14.82 -0.96
CA PHE A 3 -2.38 -14.06 -2.17
C PHE A 3 -1.07 -13.72 -2.88
N ASP A 4 -1.16 -13.66 -4.20
CA ASP A 4 -0.18 -13.08 -5.11
C ASP A 4 -0.98 -12.24 -6.10
N ALA A 5 -0.84 -10.92 -5.98
CA ALA A 5 -1.64 -9.93 -6.68
C ALA A 5 -0.74 -9.06 -7.54
N LYS A 6 -1.00 -9.07 -8.86
CA LYS A 6 -0.27 -8.25 -9.82
C LYS A 6 -1.23 -7.43 -10.64
N LEU A 7 -0.92 -6.15 -10.78
CA LEU A 7 -1.63 -5.22 -11.62
C LEU A 7 -0.62 -4.48 -12.48
N ALA A 8 -0.81 -4.48 -13.80
CA ALA A 8 0.08 -3.81 -14.73
C ALA A 8 -0.67 -2.73 -15.49
N GLY A 9 -0.04 -1.55 -15.61
CA GLY A 9 -0.54 -0.45 -16.42
C GLY A 9 -1.86 0.16 -15.93
N ALA A 10 -2.16 0.09 -14.64
CA ALA A 10 -3.37 0.68 -14.08
C ALA A 10 -3.32 2.20 -14.15
N GLU A 11 -4.34 2.80 -14.74
CA GLU A 11 -4.39 4.25 -14.90
C GLU A 11 -5.83 4.73 -14.70
N THR A 12 -5.97 5.81 -13.92
CA THR A 12 -7.24 6.52 -13.74
C THR A 12 -7.10 7.95 -14.25
N SER A 13 -8.22 8.69 -14.33
CA SER A 13 -8.19 10.12 -14.64
C SER A 13 -7.28 10.88 -13.66
N GLN A 14 -7.27 10.49 -12.39
CA GLN A 14 -6.48 11.11 -11.34
C GLN A 14 -4.98 10.84 -11.52
N THR A 15 -4.57 9.58 -11.75
CA THR A 15 -3.14 9.25 -11.92
C THR A 15 -2.57 9.87 -13.19
N ARG A 16 -3.40 9.96 -14.25
CA ARG A 16 -3.06 10.69 -15.50
C ARG A 16 -2.87 12.19 -15.25
N GLN A 17 -3.82 12.83 -14.54
CA GLN A 17 -3.74 14.26 -14.21
C GLN A 17 -2.56 14.59 -13.30
N ALA A 18 -2.20 13.67 -12.40
CA ALA A 18 -1.03 13.79 -11.53
C ALA A 18 0.31 13.51 -12.26
N GLY A 19 0.26 13.03 -13.51
CA GLY A 19 1.46 12.70 -14.29
C GLY A 19 2.28 11.56 -13.69
N LEU A 20 1.60 10.59 -13.08
CA LEU A 20 2.22 9.40 -12.49
C LEU A 20 2.45 8.28 -13.52
N GLY A 21 1.92 8.44 -14.73
CA GLY A 21 1.90 7.40 -15.74
C GLY A 21 1.04 6.19 -15.33
N PRO A 22 1.09 5.11 -16.13
CA PRO A 22 0.50 3.82 -15.77
C PRO A 22 1.19 3.24 -14.53
N LEU A 23 0.41 2.74 -13.59
CA LEU A 23 0.90 2.17 -12.33
C LEU A 23 1.01 0.65 -12.43
N ASN A 24 2.13 0.12 -11.95
CA ASN A 24 2.35 -1.30 -11.74
C ASN A 24 2.35 -1.60 -10.24
N LEU A 25 1.63 -2.64 -9.83
CA LEU A 25 1.64 -3.18 -8.49
C LEU A 25 1.98 -4.67 -8.51
N ASP A 26 2.80 -5.09 -7.57
CA ASP A 26 3.09 -6.50 -7.27
C ASP A 26 3.08 -6.66 -5.75
N ALA A 27 2.21 -7.51 -5.24
CA ALA A 27 2.08 -7.77 -3.82
C ALA A 27 1.82 -9.25 -3.53
N ALA A 28 2.53 -9.82 -2.57
CA ALA A 28 2.30 -11.17 -2.10
C ALA A 28 2.27 -11.22 -0.57
N GLY A 29 1.54 -12.18 -0.04
CA GLY A 29 1.46 -12.40 1.40
C GLY A 29 0.28 -13.27 1.79
N SER A 30 -0.15 -13.09 3.04
CA SER A 30 -1.28 -13.85 3.59
C SER A 30 -2.15 -13.02 4.51
N TYR A 31 -3.43 -13.38 4.55
CA TYR A 31 -4.44 -12.81 5.43
C TYR A 31 -5.15 -13.91 6.24
N GLY A 32 -5.37 -13.65 7.53
CA GLY A 32 -6.19 -14.47 8.40
C GLY A 32 -6.96 -13.62 9.41
N LEU A 33 -8.19 -14.02 9.73
CA LEU A 33 -9.05 -13.26 10.65
C LEU A 33 -8.43 -13.04 12.04
N ALA A 34 -7.70 -14.04 12.55
CA ALA A 34 -7.06 -13.96 13.87
C ALA A 34 -5.60 -13.46 13.80
N SER A 35 -4.89 -13.75 12.71
CA SER A 35 -3.47 -13.40 12.54
C SER A 35 -3.24 -12.05 11.87
N GLY A 36 -4.28 -11.47 11.27
CA GLY A 36 -4.19 -10.25 10.48
C GLY A 36 -3.52 -10.46 9.12
N LEU A 37 -2.80 -9.44 8.65
CA LEU A 37 -2.09 -9.40 7.38
C LEU A 37 -0.59 -9.63 7.60
N ALA A 38 0.00 -10.54 6.83
CA ALA A 38 1.44 -10.61 6.60
C ALA A 38 1.69 -10.29 5.13
N LEU A 39 2.51 -9.28 4.87
CA LEU A 39 2.87 -8.80 3.55
C LEU A 39 4.34 -9.12 3.32
N ASP A 40 4.61 -10.12 2.47
CA ASP A 40 5.97 -10.53 2.13
C ASP A 40 6.64 -9.42 1.33
N HIS A 41 5.91 -8.88 0.36
CA HIS A 41 6.25 -7.66 -0.35
C HIS A 41 5.01 -6.99 -0.92
N ALA A 42 5.09 -5.67 -1.08
CA ALA A 42 4.31 -4.92 -2.04
C ALA A 42 5.20 -3.87 -2.71
N THR A 43 5.07 -3.72 -4.02
CA THR A 43 5.77 -2.71 -4.79
C THR A 43 4.76 -1.89 -5.59
N LEU A 44 5.04 -0.59 -5.71
CA LEU A 44 4.34 0.34 -6.58
C LEU A 44 5.37 1.01 -7.48
N ALA A 45 5.11 1.05 -8.79
CA ALA A 45 5.94 1.76 -9.74
C ALA A 45 5.10 2.55 -10.74
N GLY A 46 5.46 3.82 -10.92
CA GLY A 46 5.00 4.73 -11.97
C GLY A 46 6.09 5.74 -12.30
N ASP A 47 5.80 6.70 -13.17
CA ASP A 47 6.79 7.66 -13.71
C ASP A 47 7.41 8.56 -12.63
N LYS A 48 6.62 8.93 -11.61
CA LYS A 48 7.01 9.88 -10.56
C LYS A 48 6.69 9.38 -9.16
N ILE A 49 6.34 8.12 -9.04
CA ILE A 49 5.99 7.48 -7.78
C ILE A 49 6.57 6.08 -7.74
N SER A 50 7.20 5.75 -6.63
CA SER A 50 7.64 4.39 -6.36
C SER A 50 7.47 4.10 -4.88
N GLY A 51 7.09 2.88 -4.54
CA GLY A 51 6.97 2.51 -3.14
C GLY A 51 7.19 1.04 -2.90
N ASN A 52 7.58 0.73 -1.68
CA ASN A 52 7.82 -0.59 -1.16
C ASN A 52 7.13 -0.71 0.18
N ALA A 53 6.44 -1.82 0.42
CA ALA A 53 5.90 -2.15 1.72
C ALA A 53 6.13 -3.62 2.05
N ALA A 54 6.27 -3.92 3.33
CA ALA A 54 6.40 -5.27 3.85
C ALA A 54 6.06 -5.27 5.34
N GLY A 55 5.86 -6.47 5.89
CA GLY A 55 5.71 -6.68 7.32
C GLY A 55 4.32 -7.16 7.71
N THR A 56 3.93 -6.91 8.96
CA THR A 56 2.75 -7.50 9.57
C THR A 56 1.83 -6.46 10.18
N LEU A 57 0.52 -6.65 9.99
CA LEU A 57 -0.54 -5.98 10.74
C LEU A 57 -1.35 -7.05 11.45
N ASN A 58 -1.13 -7.19 12.76
CA ASN A 58 -1.82 -8.15 13.60
C ASN A 58 -2.80 -7.43 14.54
N PRO A 59 -4.13 -7.63 14.40
CA PRO A 59 -5.12 -6.97 15.25
C PRO A 59 -5.10 -7.45 16.71
N ASN A 60 -4.47 -8.58 16.99
CA ASN A 60 -4.44 -9.22 18.31
C ASN A 60 -3.04 -9.20 18.96
N GLY A 61 -2.08 -8.47 18.38
CA GLY A 61 -0.70 -8.51 18.82
C GLY A 61 0.15 -7.39 18.22
N VAL A 62 1.47 -7.62 18.22
CA VAL A 62 2.43 -6.64 17.70
C VAL A 62 2.37 -6.65 16.17
N SER A 63 2.31 -5.45 15.61
CA SER A 63 2.42 -5.18 14.18
C SER A 63 3.78 -4.57 13.92
N ASP A 64 4.43 -4.99 12.84
CA ASP A 64 5.70 -4.44 12.36
C ASP A 64 5.55 -4.23 10.86
N PHE A 65 5.10 -3.05 10.46
CA PHE A 65 4.78 -2.71 9.08
C PHE A 65 5.65 -1.54 8.61
N SER A 66 6.30 -1.71 7.47
CA SER A 66 7.10 -0.68 6.82
C SER A 66 6.45 -0.26 5.50
N LEU A 67 6.46 1.05 5.23
CA LEU A 67 6.09 1.65 3.97
C LEU A 67 7.08 2.74 3.61
N ASP A 68 7.81 2.51 2.53
CA ASP A 68 8.64 3.51 1.88
C ASP A 68 7.92 3.98 0.62
N LEU A 69 7.67 5.28 0.52
CA LEU A 69 7.01 5.88 -0.63
C LEU A 69 7.79 7.12 -1.09
N THR A 70 8.30 7.05 -2.31
CA THR A 70 9.00 8.14 -2.98
C THR A 70 8.08 8.76 -4.02
N SER A 71 7.96 10.08 -4.00
CA SER A 71 7.30 10.85 -5.05
C SER A 71 8.22 11.98 -5.52
N SER A 72 8.45 12.05 -6.83
CA SER A 72 9.13 13.15 -7.50
C SER A 72 8.17 14.07 -8.27
N GLY A 73 6.87 13.79 -8.16
CA GLY A 73 5.77 14.58 -8.73
C GLY A 73 5.18 15.59 -7.75
N PRO A 74 4.05 16.25 -8.10
CA PRO A 74 3.33 17.09 -7.16
C PRO A 74 2.92 16.27 -5.91
N SER A 75 2.92 16.92 -4.75
CA SER A 75 2.55 16.32 -3.47
C SER A 75 1.15 15.70 -3.57
N LEU A 76 1.07 14.37 -3.52
CA LEU A 76 -0.21 13.66 -3.40
C LEU A 76 -0.54 13.58 -1.92
N PRO A 77 -1.71 14.09 -1.47
CA PRO A 77 -2.13 13.90 -0.10
C PRO A 77 -2.33 12.41 0.17
N LEU A 78 -1.53 11.86 1.07
CA LEU A 78 -1.71 10.52 1.61
C LEU A 78 -2.67 10.62 2.79
N THR A 79 -3.84 10.02 2.65
CA THR A 79 -4.78 9.87 3.75
C THR A 79 -4.69 8.45 4.28
N ILE A 80 -4.39 8.32 5.57
CA ILE A 80 -4.36 7.03 6.27
C ILE A 80 -5.61 6.94 7.14
N GLY A 81 -6.49 5.96 6.83
CA GLY A 81 -7.79 5.79 7.47
C GLY A 81 -8.90 6.66 6.87
N SER A 82 -10.12 6.44 7.34
CA SER A 82 -11.29 7.28 7.03
C SER A 82 -12.09 7.57 8.31
N ALA A 83 -13.15 8.37 8.21
CA ALA A 83 -14.05 8.58 9.34
C ALA A 83 -14.76 7.27 9.75
N GLU A 84 -15.10 6.42 8.78
CA GLU A 84 -15.76 5.13 8.96
C GLU A 84 -14.79 4.02 9.42
N SER A 85 -13.49 4.20 9.18
CA SER A 85 -12.44 3.26 9.56
C SER A 85 -11.18 4.02 9.99
N PRO A 86 -11.21 4.61 11.20
CA PRO A 86 -10.11 5.41 11.69
C PRO A 86 -8.90 4.53 12.03
N VAL A 87 -7.70 5.07 11.80
CA VAL A 87 -6.47 4.48 12.34
C VAL A 87 -6.30 4.93 13.78
N LYS A 88 -6.34 3.99 14.72
CA LYS A 88 -6.02 4.25 16.12
C LYS A 88 -4.54 3.95 16.36
N ILE A 89 -3.77 4.97 16.72
CA ILE A 89 -2.40 4.81 17.21
C ILE A 89 -2.46 4.83 18.72
N GLU A 90 -2.28 3.68 19.36
CA GLU A 90 -2.16 3.56 20.82
C GLU A 90 -0.68 3.68 21.21
N VAL A 91 -0.40 4.45 22.26
CA VAL A 91 0.95 4.71 22.81
C VAL A 91 1.11 3.96 24.13
#